data_AF-W2SNJ4-F1
#
_entry.id   AF-W2SNJ4-F1
#
_cell.length_a   1.000
_cell.length_b   1.000
_cell.length_c   1.000
_cell.angle_alpha   90.00
_cell.angle_beta   90.00
_cell.angle_gamma   90.00
#
_symmetry.space_group_name_H-M   'P 1'
#
loop_
_entity.id
_entity.type
_entity.pdbx_description
1 polymer ?
#
loop_
_entity_poly.entity_id
_entity_poly.type
_entity_poly.pdbx_seq_one_letter_code
_entity_poly.pdbx_strand_id
1 'polypeptide(L)'
;MALVLEDALKKVEQHQMTMDVLHVSHTQDRVQALMKDLTDRREKAVEERKEWQALQHVLFEAEKSVAIGDNAMDRFSGRQTSPPLQELEERQSAVEEIEDMDRVARQCEKRRVTLLQMAEQSRTWNLARDAVELWMQDADSVIGQRRTEESSDVVMREELTSIENLISELEQKKEAIKDVNAKGNAMLDTYTRDEAHSLSHEMSKLNMRWSKFNDK
;
A
#
# COMPACT_ATOMS: atom_id res chain seq x y z
N MET A 1 48.21 23.97 -69.58
CA MET A 1 47.78 25.34 -69.92
C MET A 1 48.80 26.39 -69.48
N ALA A 2 49.33 26.38 -68.24
CA ALA A 2 50.36 27.34 -67.81
C ALA A 2 51.60 27.38 -68.73
N LEU A 3 52.14 26.21 -69.12
CA LEU A 3 53.26 26.07 -70.06
C LEU A 3 53.00 26.71 -71.44
N VAL A 4 51.73 26.77 -71.88
CA VAL A 4 51.36 27.31 -73.20
C VAL A 4 51.38 28.83 -73.20
N LEU A 5 51.01 29.47 -72.09
CA LEU A 5 51.05 30.93 -71.94
C LEU A 5 52.48 31.43 -71.68
N GLU A 6 53.29 30.64 -70.98
CA GLU A 6 54.71 30.92 -70.78
C GLU A 6 55.49 30.85 -72.11
N ASP A 7 55.18 29.86 -72.96
CA ASP A 7 55.70 29.80 -74.32
C ASP A 7 55.16 30.92 -75.22
N ALA A 8 53.91 31.37 -75.02
CA ALA A 8 53.36 32.52 -75.73
C ALA A 8 54.09 33.82 -75.35
N LEU A 9 54.43 33.99 -74.08
CA LEU A 9 55.18 35.15 -73.59
C LEU A 9 56.61 35.19 -74.16
N LYS A 10 57.29 34.03 -74.19
CA LYS A 10 58.60 33.87 -74.85
C LYS A 10 58.54 34.17 -76.35
N LYS A 11 57.46 33.77 -77.04
CA LYS A 11 57.28 34.08 -78.48
C LYS A 11 57.08 35.57 -78.72
N VAL A 12 56.37 36.26 -77.83
CA VAL A 12 56.17 37.72 -77.91
C VAL A 12 57.50 38.45 -77.69
N GLU A 13 58.32 38.00 -76.74
CA GLU A 13 59.68 38.52 -76.53
C GLU A 13 60.60 38.30 -77.73
N GLN A 14 60.56 37.12 -78.35
CA GLN A 14 61.38 36.82 -79.54
C GLN A 14 61.08 37.72 -80.74
N HIS A 15 59.85 38.25 -80.86
CA HIS A 15 59.42 39.10 -81.97
C HIS A 15 59.46 40.60 -81.62
N GLN A 16 60.04 40.96 -80.47
CA GLN A 16 60.06 42.33 -79.97
C GLN A 16 60.82 43.32 -80.87
N MET A 17 61.83 42.84 -81.62
CA MET A 17 62.60 43.70 -82.56
C MET A 17 61.90 43.93 -83.90
N THR A 18 60.85 43.16 -84.21
CA THR A 18 60.12 43.22 -85.48
C THR A 18 58.71 43.78 -85.35
N MET A 19 58.24 43.97 -84.12
CA MET A 19 56.89 44.41 -83.80
C MET A 19 56.94 45.80 -83.16
N ASP A 20 55.89 46.60 -83.36
CA ASP A 20 55.75 47.88 -82.67
C ASP A 20 55.78 47.68 -81.15
N VAL A 21 56.59 48.49 -80.46
CA VAL A 21 56.82 48.41 -79.02
C VAL A 21 55.52 48.48 -78.22
N LEU A 22 54.53 49.27 -78.66
CA LEU A 22 53.22 49.35 -78.02
C LEU A 22 52.43 48.05 -78.19
N HIS A 23 52.52 47.41 -79.35
CA HIS A 23 51.88 46.12 -79.61
C HIS A 23 52.50 44.98 -78.79
N VAL A 24 53.82 44.97 -78.61
CA VAL A 24 54.51 44.02 -77.74
C VAL A 24 54.03 44.17 -76.30
N SER A 25 54.04 45.39 -75.76
CA SER A 25 53.60 45.67 -74.39
C SER A 25 52.17 45.22 -74.14
N HIS A 26 51.23 45.63 -75.02
CA HIS A 26 49.82 45.25 -74.88
C HIS A 26 49.62 43.72 -74.94
N THR A 27 50.42 43.02 -75.75
CA THR A 27 50.32 41.57 -75.87
C THR A 27 50.90 40.89 -74.63
N GLN A 28 52.03 41.39 -74.09
CA GLN A 28 52.60 40.91 -72.83
C GLN A 28 51.64 41.12 -71.66
N ASP A 29 51.05 42.31 -71.54
CA ASP A 29 50.10 42.65 -70.48
C ASP A 29 48.87 41.72 -70.52
N ARG A 30 48.37 41.41 -71.72
CA ARG A 30 47.24 40.48 -71.90
C ARG A 30 47.61 39.04 -71.52
N VAL A 31 48.78 38.56 -71.91
CA VAL A 31 49.23 37.20 -71.56
C VAL A 31 49.44 37.10 -70.04
N GLN A 32 50.04 38.10 -69.42
CA GLN A 32 50.21 38.17 -67.96
C GLN A 32 48.88 38.24 -67.22
N ALA A 33 47.92 39.05 -67.69
CA ALA A 33 46.58 39.11 -67.12
C ALA A 33 45.85 37.76 -67.19
N LEU A 34 45.98 37.04 -68.31
CA LEU A 34 45.42 35.69 -68.47
C LEU A 34 46.11 34.66 -67.56
N MET A 35 47.43 34.75 -67.39
CA MET A 35 48.15 33.89 -66.45
C MET A 35 47.68 34.12 -65.01
N LYS A 36 47.46 35.39 -64.62
CA LYS A 36 46.92 35.74 -63.30
C LYS A 36 45.50 35.18 -63.12
N ASP A 37 44.58 35.45 -64.05
CA ASP A 37 43.19 34.97 -63.98
C ASP A 37 43.10 33.44 -63.91
N LEU A 38 43.93 32.71 -64.67
CA LEU A 38 43.97 31.25 -64.59
C LEU A 38 44.52 30.73 -63.26
N THR A 39 45.47 31.45 -62.65
CA THR A 39 46.01 31.10 -61.33
C THR A 39 44.96 31.33 -60.25
N ASP A 40 44.32 32.50 -60.27
CA ASP A 40 43.24 32.86 -59.34
C ASP A 40 42.06 31.86 -59.43
N ARG A 41 41.67 31.46 -60.65
CA ARG A 41 40.63 30.42 -60.85
C ARG A 41 41.04 29.06 -60.34
N ARG A 42 42.30 28.68 -60.51
CA ARG A 42 42.83 27.39 -60.03
C ARG A 42 42.83 27.38 -58.50
N GLU A 43 43.27 28.44 -57.86
CA GLU A 43 43.27 28.57 -56.40
C GLU A 43 41.85 28.52 -55.84
N LYS A 44 40.92 29.27 -56.46
CA LYS A 44 39.50 29.24 -56.10
C LYS A 44 38.90 27.85 -56.22
N ALA A 45 39.16 27.13 -57.32
CA ALA A 45 38.66 25.76 -57.50
C ALA A 45 39.24 24.77 -56.47
N VAL A 46 40.48 24.98 -56.00
CA VAL A 46 41.06 24.17 -54.92
C VAL A 46 40.37 24.45 -53.60
N GLU A 47 40.07 25.71 -53.29
CA GLU A 47 39.41 26.08 -52.05
C GLU A 47 37.95 25.62 -52.02
N GLU A 48 37.20 25.82 -53.10
CA GLU A 48 35.83 25.31 -53.26
C GLU A 48 35.78 23.78 -53.11
N ARG A 49 36.82 23.06 -53.55
CA ARG A 49 36.91 21.61 -53.36
C ARG A 49 37.09 21.22 -51.89
N LYS A 50 37.85 21.99 -51.11
CA LYS A 50 37.99 21.75 -49.66
C LYS A 50 36.69 22.05 -48.92
N GLU A 51 36.03 23.15 -49.25
CA GLU A 51 34.72 23.50 -48.70
C GLU A 51 33.68 22.42 -49.01
N TRP A 52 33.67 21.91 -50.24
CA TRP A 52 32.81 20.80 -50.63
C TRP A 52 33.07 19.53 -49.81
N GLN A 53 34.34 19.18 -49.59
CA GLN A 53 34.71 18.03 -48.75
C GLN A 53 34.28 18.21 -47.29
N ALA A 54 34.41 19.41 -46.73
CA ALA A 54 33.95 19.73 -45.39
C ALA A 54 32.42 19.60 -45.26
N LEU A 55 31.67 20.12 -46.24
CA LEU A 55 30.21 19.97 -46.29
C LEU A 55 29.79 18.50 -46.37
N GLN A 56 30.47 17.71 -47.20
CA GLN A 56 30.19 16.28 -47.33
C GLN A 56 30.43 15.54 -46.00
N HIS A 57 31.46 15.92 -45.24
CA HIS A 57 31.71 15.34 -43.92
C HIS A 57 30.59 15.68 -42.92
N VAL A 58 30.15 16.95 -42.87
CA VAL A 58 29.07 17.38 -41.98
C VAL A 58 27.75 16.67 -42.31
N LEU A 59 27.43 16.52 -43.60
CA LEU A 59 26.24 15.78 -44.03
C LEU A 59 26.29 14.32 -43.57
N PHE A 60 27.44 13.66 -43.73
CA PHE A 60 27.61 12.28 -43.27
C PHE A 60 27.45 12.14 -41.75
N GLU A 61 27.99 13.07 -40.96
CA GLU A 61 27.81 13.08 -39.50
C GLU A 61 26.35 13.33 -39.10
N ALA A 62 25.67 14.22 -39.79
CA ALA A 62 24.24 14.49 -39.58
C ALA A 62 23.41 13.21 -39.86
N GLU A 63 23.60 12.56 -41.00
CA GLU A 63 22.92 11.30 -41.35
C GLU A 63 23.15 10.22 -40.30
N LYS A 64 24.39 10.08 -39.82
CA LYS A 64 24.72 9.14 -38.74
C LYS A 64 23.97 9.47 -37.44
N SER A 65 23.88 10.75 -37.07
CA SER A 65 23.15 11.16 -35.87
C SER A 65 21.65 10.87 -35.96
N VAL A 66 21.04 11.06 -37.14
CA VAL A 66 19.63 10.74 -37.39
C VAL A 66 19.41 9.24 -37.23
N ALA A 67 20.25 8.41 -37.85
CA ALA A 67 20.15 6.95 -37.74
C ALA A 67 20.31 6.45 -36.29
N ILE A 68 21.16 7.09 -35.48
CA ILE A 68 21.28 6.76 -34.05
C ILE A 68 20.01 7.18 -33.29
N GLY A 69 19.43 8.33 -33.62
CA GLY A 69 18.16 8.80 -33.06
C GLY A 69 17.00 7.84 -33.35
N ASP A 70 16.85 7.40 -34.60
CA ASP A 70 15.81 6.45 -35.01
C ASP A 70 15.95 5.12 -34.26
N ASN A 71 17.16 4.57 -34.19
CA ASN A 71 17.43 3.35 -33.42
C ASN A 71 17.15 3.50 -31.92
N ALA A 72 17.34 4.69 -31.34
CA ALA A 72 17.02 4.97 -29.95
C ALA A 72 15.49 5.06 -29.74
N MET A 73 14.78 5.70 -30.67
CA MET A 73 13.31 5.79 -30.67
C MET A 73 12.67 4.41 -30.78
N ASP A 74 13.15 3.54 -31.68
CA ASP A 74 12.64 2.16 -31.82
C ASP A 74 12.83 1.35 -30.53
N ARG A 75 13.93 1.55 -29.81
CA ARG A 75 14.17 0.92 -28.50
C ARG A 75 13.22 1.44 -27.42
N PHE A 76 12.76 2.68 -27.51
CA PHE A 76 11.74 3.22 -26.61
C PHE A 76 10.37 2.65 -26.93
N SER A 77 10.00 2.51 -28.20
CA SER A 77 8.75 1.87 -28.62
C SER A 77 8.67 0.39 -28.23
N GLY A 78 9.81 -0.31 -28.12
CA GLY A 78 9.89 -1.70 -27.68
C GLY A 78 9.96 -1.91 -26.16
N ARG A 79 10.19 -0.86 -25.36
CA ARG A 79 10.02 -0.91 -23.90
C ARG A 79 8.56 -0.58 -23.61
N GLN A 80 7.91 -1.43 -22.81
CA GLN A 80 6.51 -1.26 -22.41
C GLN A 80 6.20 0.22 -22.16
N THR A 81 5.35 0.81 -23.00
CA THR A 81 4.71 2.08 -22.71
C THR A 81 4.14 1.99 -21.29
N SER A 82 4.26 3.03 -20.47
CA SER A 82 3.55 3.07 -19.18
C SER A 82 2.11 2.61 -19.39
N PRO A 83 1.56 1.79 -18.48
CA PRO A 83 0.16 1.36 -18.57
C PRO A 83 -0.74 2.57 -18.88
N PRO A 84 -1.73 2.42 -19.77
CA PRO A 84 -2.67 3.50 -20.07
C PRO A 84 -3.23 4.08 -18.77
N LEU A 85 -3.47 5.40 -18.72
CA LEU A 85 -3.94 6.09 -17.50
C LEU A 85 -5.16 5.39 -16.89
N GLN A 86 -6.08 4.92 -17.72
CA GLN A 86 -7.25 4.15 -17.31
C GLN A 86 -6.88 2.87 -16.55
N GLU A 87 -5.86 2.12 -16.98
CA GLU A 87 -5.41 0.91 -16.28
C GLU A 87 -4.79 1.25 -14.91
N LEU A 88 -4.12 2.39 -14.80
CA LEU A 88 -3.59 2.88 -13.51
C LEU A 88 -4.71 3.30 -12.56
N GLU A 89 -5.74 3.97 -13.06
CA GLU A 89 -6.92 4.36 -12.29
C GLU A 89 -7.71 3.12 -11.81
N GLU A 90 -7.91 2.12 -12.68
CA GLU A 90 -8.54 0.85 -12.32
C GLU A 90 -7.74 0.10 -11.26
N ARG A 91 -6.41 0.06 -11.39
CA ARG A 91 -5.52 -0.54 -10.37
C ARG A 91 -5.59 0.22 -9.04
N GLN A 92 -5.63 1.55 -9.09
CA GLN A 92 -5.75 2.36 -7.88
C GLN A 92 -7.08 2.12 -7.18
N SER A 93 -8.19 2.14 -7.93
CA SER A 93 -9.52 1.84 -7.40
C SER A 93 -9.58 0.45 -6.76
N ALA A 94 -8.98 -0.56 -7.40
CA ALA A 94 -8.93 -1.91 -6.85
C ALA A 94 -8.12 -1.99 -5.54
N VAL A 95 -7.03 -1.22 -5.42
CA VAL A 95 -6.24 -1.14 -4.18
C VAL A 95 -7.05 -0.47 -3.07
N GLU A 96 -7.73 0.65 -3.36
CA GLU A 96 -8.57 1.35 -2.40
C GLU A 96 -9.72 0.46 -1.89
N GLU A 97 -10.36 -0.32 -2.78
CA GLU A 97 -11.40 -1.29 -2.39
C GLU A 97 -10.84 -2.39 -1.48
N ILE A 98 -9.65 -2.92 -1.76
CA ILE A 98 -9.00 -3.94 -0.91
C ILE A 98 -8.69 -3.37 0.48
N GLU A 99 -8.19 -2.14 0.56
CA GLU A 99 -7.91 -1.47 1.83
C GLU A 99 -9.18 -1.26 2.65
N ASP A 100 -10.27 -0.86 2.01
CA ASP A 100 -11.58 -0.72 2.64
C ASP A 100 -12.14 -2.07 3.12
N MET A 101 -11.98 -3.13 2.33
CA MET A 101 -12.35 -4.49 2.74
C MET A 101 -11.53 -4.97 3.94
N ASP A 102 -10.21 -4.72 3.97
CA ASP A 102 -9.35 -5.09 5.11
C ASP A 102 -9.74 -4.30 6.37
N ARG A 103 -10.09 -3.01 6.23
CA ARG A 103 -10.61 -2.21 7.34
C ARG A 103 -11.87 -2.82 7.94
N VAL A 104 -12.84 -3.20 7.10
CA VAL A 104 -14.09 -3.84 7.53
C VAL A 104 -13.81 -5.20 8.17
N ALA A 105 -12.94 -6.02 7.57
CA ALA A 105 -12.57 -7.33 8.10
C ALA A 105 -11.96 -7.22 9.51
N ARG A 106 -11.06 -6.26 9.73
CA ARG A 106 -10.49 -6.00 11.07
C ARG A 106 -11.55 -5.55 12.07
N GLN A 107 -12.53 -4.75 11.65
CA GLN A 107 -13.62 -4.33 12.52
C GLN A 107 -14.54 -5.51 12.89
N CYS A 108 -14.87 -6.37 11.92
CA CYS A 108 -15.60 -7.60 12.14
C CYS A 108 -14.87 -8.53 13.12
N GLU A 109 -13.56 -8.69 12.96
CA GLU A 109 -12.74 -9.53 13.83
C GLU A 109 -12.71 -8.99 15.27
N LYS A 110 -12.51 -7.68 15.45
CA LYS A 110 -12.61 -7.04 16.77
C LYS A 110 -13.96 -7.30 17.42
N ARG A 111 -15.06 -7.11 16.67
CA ARG A 111 -16.41 -7.34 17.18
C ARG A 111 -16.65 -8.81 17.51
N ARG A 112 -16.14 -9.74 16.71
CA ARG A 112 -16.21 -11.19 16.96
C ARG A 112 -15.55 -11.54 18.28
N VAL A 113 -14.33 -11.03 18.52
CA VAL A 113 -13.62 -11.26 19.78
C VAL A 113 -14.41 -10.74 20.98
N THR A 114 -14.95 -9.51 20.90
CA THR A 114 -15.79 -8.94 21.97
C THR A 114 -17.04 -9.78 22.24
N LEU A 115 -17.75 -10.19 21.19
CA LEU A 115 -18.97 -11.01 21.34
C LEU A 115 -18.68 -12.38 21.94
N LEU A 116 -17.58 -13.02 21.56
CA LEU A 116 -17.16 -14.30 22.17
C LEU A 116 -16.82 -14.14 23.65
N GLN A 117 -16.15 -13.04 24.02
CA GLN A 117 -15.86 -12.75 25.42
C GLN A 117 -17.15 -12.54 26.23
N MET A 118 -18.10 -11.75 25.71
CA MET A 118 -19.40 -11.54 26.37
C MET A 118 -20.20 -12.84 26.50
N ALA A 119 -20.22 -13.68 25.46
CA ALA A 119 -20.89 -14.98 25.50
C ALA A 119 -20.30 -15.90 26.58
N GLU A 120 -18.97 -15.92 26.71
CA GLU A 120 -18.30 -16.73 27.73
C GLU A 120 -18.53 -16.19 29.15
N GLN A 121 -18.50 -14.88 29.34
CA GLN A 121 -18.86 -14.25 30.61
C GLN A 121 -20.30 -14.58 31.01
N SER A 122 -21.26 -14.48 30.07
CA SER A 122 -22.65 -14.87 30.31
C SER A 122 -22.79 -16.33 30.69
N ARG A 123 -22.11 -17.23 29.98
CA ARG A 123 -22.14 -18.68 30.25
C ARG A 123 -21.61 -18.98 31.65
N THR A 124 -20.45 -18.43 32.00
CA THR A 124 -19.82 -18.68 33.31
C THR A 124 -20.60 -18.07 34.47
N TRP A 125 -21.23 -16.91 34.27
CA TRP A 125 -22.12 -16.30 35.24
C TRP A 125 -23.40 -17.13 35.44
N ASN A 126 -24.06 -17.54 34.36
CA ASN A 126 -25.26 -18.39 34.42
C ASN A 126 -24.97 -19.71 35.14
N LEU A 127 -23.87 -20.40 34.81
CA LEU A 127 -23.50 -21.65 35.49
C LEU A 127 -23.30 -21.47 37.00
N ALA A 128 -22.64 -20.38 37.41
CA ALA A 128 -22.42 -20.08 38.82
C ALA A 128 -23.73 -19.70 39.54
N ARG A 129 -24.57 -18.87 38.89
CA ARG A 129 -25.90 -18.50 39.38
C ARG A 129 -26.77 -19.73 39.57
N ASP A 130 -26.90 -20.56 38.54
CA ASP A 130 -27.78 -21.73 38.54
C ASP A 130 -27.34 -22.75 39.60
N ALA A 131 -26.02 -22.92 39.80
CA ALA A 131 -25.49 -23.79 40.86
C ALA A 131 -25.87 -23.30 42.27
N VAL A 132 -25.85 -21.99 42.51
CA VAL A 132 -26.30 -21.38 43.77
C VAL A 132 -27.81 -21.48 43.92
N GLU A 133 -28.57 -21.21 42.86
CA GLU A 133 -30.03 -21.30 42.89
C GLU A 133 -30.52 -22.71 43.14
N LEU A 134 -29.91 -23.71 42.51
CA LEU A 134 -30.21 -25.12 42.71
C LEU A 134 -29.92 -25.53 44.15
N TRP A 135 -28.73 -25.20 44.66
CA TRP A 135 -28.38 -25.48 46.05
C TRP A 135 -29.37 -24.86 47.04
N MET A 136 -29.78 -23.60 46.83
CA MET A 136 -30.80 -22.97 47.67
C MET A 136 -32.16 -23.66 47.55
N GLN A 137 -32.54 -24.18 46.37
CA GLN A 137 -33.80 -24.93 46.20
C GLN A 137 -33.75 -26.26 46.97
N ASP A 138 -32.63 -26.98 46.87
CA ASP A 138 -32.41 -28.23 47.59
C ASP A 138 -32.42 -27.99 49.10
N ALA A 139 -31.72 -26.95 49.58
CA ALA A 139 -31.72 -26.56 50.99
C ALA A 139 -33.10 -26.11 51.49
N ASP A 140 -33.84 -25.32 50.72
CA ASP A 140 -35.23 -24.96 51.03
C ASP A 140 -36.12 -26.21 51.13
N SER A 141 -35.85 -27.27 50.36
CA SER A 141 -36.61 -28.53 50.42
C SER A 141 -36.34 -29.31 51.71
N VAL A 142 -35.10 -29.29 52.21
CA VAL A 142 -34.70 -29.92 53.48
C VAL A 142 -35.29 -29.13 54.65
N ILE A 143 -35.17 -27.80 54.65
CA ILE A 143 -35.67 -26.92 55.72
C ILE A 143 -37.21 -26.84 55.72
N GLY A 144 -37.83 -26.87 54.53
CA GLY A 144 -39.27 -26.69 54.33
C GLY A 144 -40.13 -27.91 54.69
N GLN A 145 -39.53 -29.09 54.88
CA GLN A 145 -40.24 -30.25 55.42
C GLN A 145 -40.49 -30.06 56.93
N ARG A 146 -41.53 -29.31 57.30
CA ARG A 146 -42.05 -29.35 58.68
C ARG A 146 -42.54 -30.77 58.99
N ARG A 147 -41.84 -31.48 59.88
CA ARG A 147 -42.25 -32.80 60.41
C ARG A 147 -42.02 -32.87 61.92
N THR A 148 -42.76 -32.08 62.68
CA THR A 148 -42.54 -31.98 64.14
C THR A 148 -43.80 -32.14 64.97
N GLU A 149 -44.63 -33.14 64.65
CA GLU A 149 -45.66 -33.57 65.60
C GLU A 149 -45.57 -35.07 65.95
N GLU A 150 -45.08 -35.95 65.06
CA GLU A 150 -44.89 -37.40 65.34
C GLU A 150 -43.71 -38.04 64.58
N SER A 151 -42.50 -37.44 64.62
CA SER A 151 -41.30 -38.05 64.02
C SER A 151 -40.56 -38.96 65.03
N SER A 152 -40.09 -40.12 64.57
CA SER A 152 -39.26 -41.01 65.40
C SER A 152 -37.88 -40.39 65.68
N ASP A 153 -37.24 -40.77 66.79
CA ASP A 153 -35.88 -40.30 67.16
C ASP A 153 -34.84 -40.52 66.04
N VAL A 154 -34.99 -41.60 65.27
CA VAL A 154 -34.11 -41.90 64.12
C VAL A 154 -34.27 -40.83 63.03
N VAL A 155 -35.51 -40.45 62.71
CA VAL A 155 -35.81 -39.42 61.70
C VAL A 155 -35.29 -38.05 62.14
N MET A 156 -35.44 -37.70 63.42
CA MET A 156 -34.90 -36.44 63.94
C MET A 156 -33.37 -36.36 63.86
N ARG A 157 -32.66 -37.47 64.07
CA ARG A 157 -31.19 -37.49 63.91
C ARG A 157 -30.75 -37.33 62.46
N GLU A 158 -31.44 -37.98 61.52
CA GLU A 158 -31.17 -37.84 60.08
C GLU A 158 -31.41 -36.40 59.60
N GLU A 159 -32.48 -35.76 60.08
CA GLU A 159 -32.79 -34.36 59.79
C GLU A 159 -31.70 -33.43 60.35
N LEU A 160 -31.27 -33.64 61.59
CA LEU A 160 -30.23 -32.84 62.23
C LEU A 160 -28.90 -32.96 61.49
N THR A 161 -28.49 -34.18 61.10
CA THR A 161 -27.30 -34.40 60.26
C THR A 161 -27.44 -33.70 58.90
N SER A 162 -28.63 -33.70 58.29
CA SER A 162 -28.87 -33.00 57.02
C SER A 162 -28.71 -31.48 57.16
N ILE A 163 -29.21 -30.90 58.26
CA ILE A 163 -29.05 -29.48 58.56
C ILE A 163 -27.58 -29.14 58.87
N GLU A 164 -26.87 -29.97 59.64
CA GLU A 164 -25.44 -29.79 59.92
C GLU A 164 -24.60 -29.79 58.64
N ASN A 165 -24.92 -30.68 57.69
CA ASN A 165 -24.28 -30.70 56.38
C ASN A 165 -24.54 -29.37 55.62
N LEU A 166 -25.77 -28.86 55.60
CA LEU A 166 -26.09 -27.58 54.98
C LEU A 166 -25.33 -26.41 55.62
N ILE A 167 -25.24 -26.39 56.95
CA ILE A 167 -24.48 -25.36 57.68
C ILE A 167 -22.98 -25.44 57.32
N SER A 168 -22.44 -26.66 57.16
CA SER A 168 -21.04 -26.85 56.78
C SER A 168 -20.72 -26.31 55.37
N GLU A 169 -21.69 -26.36 54.45
CA GLU A 169 -21.56 -25.84 53.08
C GLU A 169 -21.79 -24.32 52.99
N LEU A 170 -22.44 -23.71 53.99
CA LEU A 170 -22.94 -22.34 53.92
C LEU A 170 -21.85 -21.30 53.62
N GLU A 171 -20.68 -21.43 54.25
CA GLU A 171 -19.58 -20.47 54.02
C GLU A 171 -19.02 -20.60 52.58
N GLN A 172 -18.96 -21.81 52.03
CA GLN A 172 -18.59 -22.03 50.63
C GLN A 172 -19.61 -21.36 49.68
N LYS A 173 -20.90 -21.46 49.98
CA LYS A 173 -21.97 -20.89 49.13
C LYS A 173 -22.05 -19.37 49.23
N LYS A 174 -21.69 -18.80 50.38
CA LYS A 174 -21.52 -17.36 50.55
C LYS A 174 -20.39 -16.81 49.68
N GLU A 175 -19.27 -17.51 49.59
CA GLU A 175 -18.21 -17.15 48.63
C GLU A 175 -18.68 -17.33 47.18
N ALA A 176 -19.46 -18.37 46.86
CA ALA A 176 -20.04 -18.55 45.53
C ALA A 176 -20.99 -17.39 45.13
N ILE A 177 -21.83 -16.90 46.05
CA ILE A 177 -22.67 -15.71 45.84
C ILE A 177 -21.82 -14.45 45.55
N LYS A 178 -20.73 -14.26 46.30
CA LYS A 178 -19.81 -13.14 46.07
C LYS A 178 -19.19 -13.22 44.67
N ASP A 179 -18.79 -14.40 44.24
CA ASP A 179 -18.25 -14.65 42.90
C ASP A 179 -19.31 -14.38 41.80
N VAL A 180 -20.54 -14.86 41.97
CA VAL A 180 -21.66 -14.55 41.05
C VAL A 180 -21.89 -13.05 40.94
N ASN A 181 -21.86 -12.32 42.06
CA ASN A 181 -22.02 -10.87 42.07
C ASN A 181 -20.83 -10.16 41.40
N ALA A 182 -19.60 -10.60 41.65
CA ALA A 182 -18.41 -10.04 41.02
C ALA A 182 -18.44 -10.22 39.50
N LYS A 183 -18.78 -11.42 39.03
CA LYS A 183 -18.95 -11.74 37.60
C LYS A 183 -20.08 -10.92 36.96
N GLY A 184 -21.23 -10.82 37.64
CA GLY A 184 -22.37 -10.04 37.16
C GLY A 184 -22.04 -8.55 37.03
N ASN A 185 -21.36 -7.97 38.03
CA ASN A 185 -20.90 -6.58 37.96
C ASN A 185 -19.92 -6.35 36.81
N ALA A 186 -18.97 -7.26 36.58
CA ALA A 186 -18.02 -7.15 35.47
C ALA A 186 -18.73 -7.19 34.09
N MET A 187 -19.86 -7.89 33.99
CA MET A 187 -20.67 -7.92 32.76
C MET A 187 -21.43 -6.61 32.53
N LEU A 188 -21.92 -5.94 33.59
CA LEU A 188 -22.66 -4.68 33.48
C LEU A 188 -21.87 -3.58 32.76
N ASP A 189 -20.54 -3.56 32.91
CA ASP A 189 -19.67 -2.58 32.26
C ASP A 189 -19.55 -2.78 30.73
N THR A 190 -19.90 -3.97 30.24
CA THR A 190 -19.73 -4.36 28.82
C THR A 190 -21.05 -4.46 28.06
N TYR A 191 -22.17 -4.51 28.77
CA TYR A 191 -23.50 -4.75 28.18
C TYR A 191 -24.16 -3.45 27.73
N THR A 192 -25.04 -3.55 26.73
CA THR A 192 -25.85 -2.39 26.34
C THR A 192 -26.88 -2.09 27.42
N ARG A 193 -27.40 -0.85 27.45
CA ARG A 193 -28.24 -0.33 28.55
C ARG A 193 -29.40 -1.25 28.93
N ASP A 194 -30.11 -1.81 27.95
CA ASP A 194 -31.30 -2.61 28.21
C ASP A 194 -30.93 -4.02 28.74
N GLU A 195 -29.84 -4.61 28.22
CA GLU A 195 -29.33 -5.90 28.68
C GLU A 195 -28.72 -5.78 30.09
N ALA A 196 -28.01 -4.68 30.37
CA ALA A 196 -27.48 -4.36 31.68
C ALA A 196 -28.61 -4.19 32.72
N HIS A 197 -29.72 -3.56 32.34
CA HIS A 197 -30.90 -3.47 33.20
C HIS A 197 -31.47 -4.86 33.52
N SER A 198 -31.62 -5.73 32.51
CA SER A 198 -32.10 -7.10 32.71
C SER A 198 -31.19 -7.89 33.66
N LEU A 199 -29.87 -7.82 33.44
CA LEU A 199 -28.88 -8.49 34.30
C LEU A 199 -28.93 -7.96 35.74
N SER A 200 -28.99 -6.64 35.92
CA SER A 200 -29.10 -6.03 37.25
C SER A 200 -30.37 -6.49 37.98
N HIS A 201 -31.49 -6.62 37.27
CA HIS A 201 -32.73 -7.14 37.83
C HIS A 201 -32.58 -8.60 38.30
N GLU A 202 -31.97 -9.47 37.49
CA GLU A 202 -31.72 -10.86 37.86
C GLU A 202 -30.78 -10.97 39.08
N MET A 203 -29.69 -10.20 39.10
CA MET A 203 -28.77 -10.15 40.25
C MET A 203 -29.49 -9.71 41.53
N SER A 204 -30.34 -8.68 41.45
CA SER A 204 -31.14 -8.21 42.58
C SER A 204 -32.10 -9.29 43.09
N LYS A 205 -32.76 -10.02 42.18
CA LYS A 205 -33.65 -11.13 42.53
C LYS A 205 -32.91 -12.26 43.24
N LEU A 206 -31.73 -12.65 42.74
CA LEU A 206 -30.88 -13.67 43.37
C LEU A 206 -30.45 -13.22 44.77
N ASN A 207 -29.95 -11.99 44.91
CA ASN A 207 -29.48 -11.45 46.18
C ASN A 207 -30.61 -11.37 47.21
N MET A 208 -31.80 -10.93 46.79
CA MET A 208 -32.97 -10.92 47.66
C MET A 208 -33.35 -12.34 48.12
N ARG A 209 -33.26 -13.34 47.22
CA ARG A 209 -33.52 -14.74 47.57
C ARG A 209 -32.49 -15.26 48.57
N TRP A 210 -31.21 -14.97 48.36
CA TRP A 210 -30.12 -15.33 49.27
C TRP A 210 -30.29 -14.70 50.66
N SER A 211 -30.62 -13.41 50.75
CA SER A 211 -30.90 -12.76 52.03
C SER A 211 -32.07 -13.44 52.76
N LYS A 212 -33.19 -13.67 52.07
CA LYS A 212 -34.35 -14.37 52.63
C LYS A 212 -34.04 -15.80 53.09
N PHE A 213 -33.13 -16.49 52.39
CA PHE A 213 -32.70 -17.82 52.77
C PHE A 213 -31.89 -17.81 54.08
N ASN A 214 -30.98 -16.83 54.25
CA ASN A 214 -30.17 -16.70 55.46
C ASN A 214 -30.92 -16.12 56.67
N ASP A 215 -32.01 -15.40 56.44
CA ASP A 215 -32.86 -14.85 57.51
C ASP A 215 -33.77 -15.90 58.18
N LYS A 216 -33.90 -17.11 57.60
CA LYS A 216 -34.68 -18.23 58.14
C LYS A 216 -33.87 -19.02 59.17
#